data_AF-A0A9D9WWY2-F1
#
_entry.id   AF-A0A9D9WWY2-F1
#
_cell.length_a   1.000
_cell.length_b   1.000
_cell.length_c   1.000
_cell.angle_alpha   90.00
_cell.angle_beta   90.00
_cell.angle_gamma   90.00
#
_symmetry.space_group_name_H-M   'P 1'
#
loop_
_entity.id
_entity.type
_entity.pdbx_description
1 polymer ?
#
loop_
_entity_poly.entity_id
_entity_poly.type
_entity_poly.pdbx_seq_one_letter_code
_entity_poly.pdbx_strand_id
1 'polypeptide(L)'
;WIRRSGNLSVFATQFGLATDKAVAADYTGDGMADVAFWRPSTGQWYILRSEDFSFFAFPFGSSTDVPVPGDYDGDGKTDAAVFRPSNSTWYAQRSTAGVLIQQFGQTGDVPVPSAFVR
;
A
#
# COMPACT_ATOMS: atom_id res chain seq x y z
N TRP A 1 4.98 7.30 15.13
CA TRP A 1 4.83 8.77 15.26
C TRP A 1 4.71 9.35 13.87
N ILE A 2 3.75 10.23 13.65
CA ILE A 2 3.50 10.91 12.37
C ILE A 2 3.54 12.41 12.63
N ARG A 3 4.33 13.13 11.86
CA ARG A 3 4.39 14.59 11.88
C ARG A 3 3.62 15.11 10.67
N ARG A 4 2.52 15.81 10.92
CA ARG A 4 1.68 16.38 9.87
C ARG A 4 2.33 17.64 9.31
N SER A 5 2.60 17.67 8.01
CA SER A 5 3.26 18.82 7.36
C SER A 5 2.37 20.07 7.35
N GLY A 6 1.05 19.92 7.21
CA GLY A 6 0.11 21.04 7.08
C GLY A 6 -0.12 21.87 8.34
N ASN A 7 0.14 21.32 9.53
CA ASN A 7 -0.08 22.03 10.80
C ASN A 7 0.98 21.77 11.89
N LEU A 8 2.05 21.05 11.55
CA LEU A 8 3.18 20.71 12.42
C LEU A 8 2.83 19.89 13.67
N SER A 9 1.59 19.43 13.80
CA SER A 9 1.17 18.55 14.89
C SER A 9 1.83 17.17 14.77
N VAL A 10 2.07 16.56 15.93
CA VAL A 10 2.60 15.19 16.03
C VAL A 10 1.52 14.30 16.62
N PHE A 11 1.26 13.19 15.94
CA PHE A 11 0.33 12.15 16.36
C PHE A 11 1.09 10.83 16.56
N ALA A 12 0.66 10.05 17.54
CA ALA A 12 1.19 8.72 17.79
C ALA A 12 0.04 7.75 17.99
N THR A 13 0.09 6.64 17.28
CA THR A 13 -0.80 5.49 17.48
C THR A 13 0.01 4.22 17.37
N GLN A 14 -0.41 3.20 18.12
CA GLN A 14 0.04 1.84 17.90
C GLN A 14 -0.95 1.19 16.92
N PHE A 15 -0.50 0.92 15.70
CA PHE A 15 -1.32 0.31 14.65
C PHE A 15 -0.50 -0.78 13.95
N GLY A 16 -0.88 -2.04 14.17
CA GLY A 16 -0.20 -3.22 13.64
C GLY A 16 0.75 -3.92 14.62
N LEU A 17 1.45 -4.93 14.10
CA LEU A 17 2.42 -5.79 14.75
C LEU A 17 3.83 -5.53 14.20
N ALA A 18 4.87 -5.98 14.91
CA ALA A 18 6.27 -5.80 14.49
C ALA A 18 6.61 -6.52 13.16
N THR A 19 5.82 -7.52 12.76
CA THR A 19 6.00 -8.27 11.52
C THR A 19 5.27 -7.66 10.33
N ASP A 20 4.40 -6.66 10.57
CA ASP A 20 3.64 -6.02 9.51
C ASP A 20 4.55 -5.07 8.71
N LYS A 21 4.30 -4.94 7.41
CA LYS A 21 5.07 -4.07 6.51
C LYS A 21 4.36 -2.76 6.31
N ALA A 22 5.03 -1.64 6.55
CA ALA A 22 4.46 -0.31 6.32
C ALA A 22 4.21 -0.08 4.82
N VAL A 23 3.02 0.43 4.51
CA VAL A 23 2.56 0.72 3.14
C VAL A 23 1.78 2.04 3.11
N ALA A 24 2.12 2.99 3.99
CA ALA A 24 1.43 4.28 4.07
C ALA A 24 1.41 5.02 2.73
N ALA A 25 0.23 5.46 2.30
CA ALA A 25 -0.06 6.13 1.03
C ALA A 25 -1.51 6.67 1.05
N ASP A 26 -1.93 7.43 0.04
CA ASP A 26 -3.30 7.97 -0.06
C ASP A 26 -4.24 6.95 -0.70
N TYR A 27 -4.93 6.13 0.10
CA TYR A 27 -5.81 5.07 -0.40
C TYR A 27 -7.25 5.54 -0.61
N THR A 28 -7.63 6.69 -0.06
CA THR A 28 -8.99 7.22 -0.16
C THR A 28 -9.13 8.26 -1.28
N GLY A 29 -8.01 8.89 -1.69
CA GLY A 29 -7.94 9.97 -2.67
C GLY A 29 -8.21 11.34 -2.06
N ASP A 30 -7.93 11.53 -0.77
CA ASP A 30 -8.14 12.81 -0.07
C ASP A 30 -6.94 13.77 -0.19
N GLY A 31 -5.87 13.34 -0.87
CA GLY A 31 -4.62 14.08 -1.02
C GLY A 31 -3.68 13.94 0.18
N MET A 32 -3.98 13.05 1.14
CA MET A 32 -3.17 12.82 2.32
C MET A 32 -2.80 11.34 2.46
N ALA A 33 -1.60 11.07 2.97
CA ALA A 33 -1.21 9.69 3.23
C ALA A 33 -1.97 9.12 4.43
N ASP A 34 -2.63 7.98 4.22
CA ASP A 34 -3.19 7.12 5.25
C ASP A 34 -2.10 6.34 5.98
N VAL A 35 -2.39 5.96 7.23
CA VAL A 35 -1.54 5.01 7.95
C VAL A 35 -1.92 3.62 7.52
N ALA A 36 -1.01 2.90 6.87
CA ALA A 36 -1.32 1.57 6.38
C ALA A 36 -0.20 0.56 6.62
N PHE A 37 -0.59 -0.70 6.80
CA PHE A 37 0.33 -1.83 6.81
C PHE A 37 -0.25 -3.03 6.04
N TRP A 38 0.65 -3.85 5.50
CA TRP A 38 0.36 -5.15 4.93
C TRP A 38 0.89 -6.26 5.84
N ARG A 39 0.06 -7.27 6.12
CA ARG A 39 0.41 -8.39 6.99
C ARG A 39 0.87 -9.60 6.18
N PRO A 40 2.17 -9.98 6.24
CA PRO A 40 2.68 -11.09 5.43
C PRO A 40 2.02 -12.43 5.72
N SER A 41 1.66 -12.72 6.98
CA SER A 41 1.08 -14.02 7.33
C SER A 41 -0.29 -14.29 6.70
N THR A 42 -1.01 -13.25 6.28
CA THR A 42 -2.40 -13.36 5.78
C THR A 42 -2.65 -12.67 4.45
N GLY A 43 -1.70 -11.87 3.94
CA GLY A 43 -1.91 -11.04 2.75
C GLY A 43 -2.92 -9.90 2.97
N GLN A 44 -3.21 -9.53 4.22
CA GLN A 44 -4.22 -8.52 4.55
C GLN A 44 -3.60 -7.12 4.56
N TRP A 45 -4.27 -6.17 3.93
CA TRP A 45 -4.00 -4.74 4.00
C TRP A 45 -4.89 -4.13 5.08
N TYR A 46 -4.33 -3.21 5.87
CA TYR A 46 -5.05 -2.45 6.89
C TYR A 46 -4.77 -0.97 6.69
N ILE A 47 -5.82 -0.19 6.46
CA ILE A 47 -5.74 1.23 6.12
C ILE A 47 -6.52 1.98 7.20
N LEU A 48 -5.81 2.80 7.97
CA LEU A 48 -6.37 3.75 8.92
C LEU A 48 -6.42 5.12 8.25
N ARG A 49 -7.67 5.56 8.03
CA ARG A 49 -8.01 6.73 7.22
C ARG A 49 -7.52 8.03 7.84
N SER A 50 -6.92 8.87 6.99
CA SER A 50 -6.40 10.20 7.29
C SER A 50 -7.49 11.16 7.78
N GLU A 51 -8.69 11.08 7.18
CA GLU A 51 -9.77 12.05 7.35
C GLU A 51 -10.47 11.93 8.70
N ASP A 52 -10.64 10.70 9.20
CA ASP A 52 -11.52 10.42 10.34
C ASP A 52 -11.04 9.34 11.32
N PHE A 53 -9.87 8.73 11.10
CA PHE A 53 -9.30 7.66 11.93
C PHE A 53 -10.14 6.40 12.06
N SER A 54 -11.16 6.20 11.24
CA SER A 54 -11.71 4.86 11.05
C SER A 54 -10.79 4.03 10.16
N PHE A 55 -10.97 2.71 10.14
CA PHE A 55 -10.11 1.84 9.33
C PHE A 55 -10.93 0.83 8.53
N PHE A 56 -10.34 0.37 7.44
CA PHE A 56 -10.82 -0.77 6.67
C PHE A 56 -9.67 -1.73 6.36
N ALA A 57 -10.02 -2.97 6.02
CA ALA A 57 -9.05 -4.00 5.71
C ALA A 57 -9.56 -4.92 4.61
N PHE A 58 -8.65 -5.46 3.81
CA PHE A 58 -8.98 -6.35 2.70
C PHE A 58 -7.80 -7.28 2.34
N PRO A 59 -8.08 -8.51 1.86
CA PRO A 59 -7.05 -9.41 1.36
C PRO A 59 -6.57 -8.99 -0.03
N PHE A 60 -5.25 -8.84 -0.20
CA PHE A 60 -4.64 -8.82 -1.53
C PHE A 60 -3.18 -9.25 -1.47
N GLY A 61 -2.85 -10.27 -2.30
CA GLY A 61 -1.54 -10.92 -2.31
C GLY A 61 -1.45 -12.15 -1.40
N SER A 62 -0.24 -12.69 -1.29
CA SER A 62 0.10 -13.91 -0.55
C SER A 62 1.37 -13.70 0.27
N SER A 63 1.67 -14.64 1.17
CA SER A 63 2.72 -14.46 2.20
C SER A 63 4.14 -14.30 1.68
N THR A 64 4.41 -14.73 0.45
CA THR A 64 5.70 -14.60 -0.22
C THR A 64 5.83 -13.32 -1.04
N ASP A 65 4.76 -12.55 -1.15
CA ASP A 65 4.74 -11.35 -1.99
C ASP A 65 5.32 -10.14 -1.25
N VAL A 66 5.75 -9.15 -2.03
CA VAL A 66 6.31 -7.89 -1.55
C VAL A 66 5.30 -6.78 -1.87
N PRO A 67 4.76 -6.04 -0.88
CA PRO A 67 3.80 -4.97 -1.14
C PRO A 67 4.47 -3.79 -1.84
N VAL A 68 3.84 -3.29 -2.89
CA VAL A 68 4.33 -2.23 -3.79
C VAL A 68 3.22 -1.22 -4.12
N PRO A 69 2.60 -0.60 -3.11
CA PRO A 69 1.49 0.32 -3.34
C PRO A 69 1.86 1.48 -4.27
N GLY A 70 0.90 1.94 -5.06
CA GLY A 70 1.06 3.05 -5.99
C GLY A 70 -0.22 3.29 -6.79
N ASP A 71 -0.32 4.44 -7.46
CA ASP A 71 -1.41 4.72 -8.40
C ASP A 71 -1.06 4.10 -9.78
N TYR A 72 -1.69 2.98 -10.13
CA TYR A 72 -1.41 2.22 -11.35
C TYR A 72 -2.50 2.38 -12.43
N ASP A 73 -3.57 3.13 -12.15
CA ASP A 73 -4.59 3.48 -13.15
C ASP A 73 -4.79 4.98 -13.36
N GLY A 74 -4.10 5.83 -12.60
CA GLY A 74 -4.04 7.26 -12.76
C GLY A 74 -5.26 7.99 -12.19
N ASP A 75 -6.00 7.37 -11.26
CA ASP A 75 -7.20 7.97 -10.67
C ASP A 75 -6.91 8.88 -9.47
N GLY A 76 -5.65 8.97 -9.05
CA GLY A 76 -5.22 9.75 -7.89
C GLY A 76 -5.39 9.02 -6.56
N LYS A 77 -5.73 7.74 -6.57
CA LYS A 77 -5.73 6.88 -5.38
C LYS A 77 -4.60 5.87 -5.46
N THR A 78 -4.12 5.47 -4.29
CA THR A 78 -3.16 4.39 -4.19
C THR A 78 -3.86 3.05 -4.33
N ASP A 79 -3.39 2.23 -5.26
CA ASP A 79 -3.80 0.86 -5.42
C ASP A 79 -2.98 -0.08 -4.52
N ALA A 80 -3.64 -1.11 -4.01
CA ALA A 80 -2.93 -2.23 -3.41
C ALA A 80 -2.26 -3.06 -4.51
N ALA A 81 -0.94 -3.17 -4.44
CA ALA A 81 -0.18 -3.97 -5.38
C ALA A 81 0.88 -4.80 -4.67
N VAL A 82 1.23 -5.94 -5.26
CA VAL A 82 2.26 -6.85 -4.77
C VAL A 82 3.12 -7.36 -5.92
N PHE A 83 4.41 -7.53 -5.66
CA PHE A 83 5.33 -8.26 -6.53
C PHE A 83 5.57 -9.66 -5.97
N ARG A 84 5.46 -10.67 -6.82
CA ARG A 84 5.76 -12.06 -6.50
C ARG A 84 7.13 -12.45 -7.07
N PRO A 85 8.18 -12.57 -6.23
CA PRO A 85 9.52 -12.85 -6.72
C PRO A 85 9.68 -14.21 -7.40
N SER A 86 8.90 -15.22 -6.97
CA SER A 86 9.03 -16.60 -7.46
C SER A 86 8.74 -16.75 -8.96
N ASN A 87 8.01 -15.82 -9.55
CA ASN A 87 7.65 -15.82 -10.98
C ASN A 87 7.76 -14.44 -11.63
N SER A 88 8.42 -13.48 -10.97
CA SER A 88 8.57 -12.10 -11.45
C SER A 88 7.26 -11.46 -11.92
N THR A 89 6.17 -11.70 -11.18
CA THR A 89 4.82 -11.23 -11.55
C THR A 89 4.34 -10.15 -10.61
N TRP A 90 3.86 -9.07 -11.19
CA TRP A 90 3.23 -7.93 -10.55
C TRP A 90 1.72 -8.12 -10.56
N TYR A 91 1.08 -7.87 -9.42
CA TYR A 91 -0.37 -7.88 -9.26
C TYR A 91 -0.77 -6.53 -8.69
N ALA A 92 -1.70 -5.81 -9.33
CA ALA A 92 -2.23 -4.55 -8.81
C ALA A 92 -3.75 -4.58 -8.82
N GLN A 93 -4.38 -4.34 -7.67
CA GLN A 93 -5.82 -4.17 -7.53
C GLN A 93 -6.16 -2.71 -7.79
N ARG A 94 -6.31 -2.37 -9.07
CA ARG A 94 -6.54 -0.99 -9.49
C ARG A 94 -7.95 -0.54 -9.12
N SER A 95 -8.03 0.60 -8.46
CA SER A 95 -9.21 1.20 -7.85
C SER A 95 -10.37 1.38 -8.85
N THR A 96 -10.06 1.70 -10.11
CA THR A 96 -11.04 1.96 -11.18
C THR A 96 -10.88 1.06 -12.40
N ALA A 97 -9.71 0.43 -12.56
CA ALA A 97 -9.40 -0.40 -13.74
C ALA A 97 -9.33 -1.92 -13.47
N GLY A 98 -9.69 -2.39 -12.27
CA GLY A 98 -9.66 -3.81 -11.91
C GLY A 98 -8.25 -4.39 -11.82
N VAL A 99 -8.13 -5.72 -11.69
CA VAL A 99 -6.84 -6.35 -11.40
C VAL A 99 -5.93 -6.38 -12.64
N LEU A 100 -4.72 -5.82 -12.51
CA LEU A 100 -3.61 -6.00 -13.43
C LEU A 100 -2.76 -7.19 -12.99
N ILE A 101 -2.36 -8.03 -13.94
CA ILE A 101 -1.36 -9.10 -13.75
C ILE A 101 -0.33 -8.96 -14.85
N GLN A 102 0.92 -8.67 -14.49
CA GLN A 102 1.98 -8.42 -15.45
C GLN A 102 3.26 -9.13 -15.03
N GLN A 103 3.81 -9.99 -15.88
CA GLN A 103 5.16 -10.48 -15.67
C GLN A 103 6.17 -9.43 -16.16
N PHE A 104 7.06 -8.98 -15.28
CA PHE A 104 8.10 -7.99 -15.62
C PHE A 104 9.24 -8.04 -14.59
N GLY A 105 10.47 -7.84 -15.06
CA GLY A 105 11.69 -8.00 -14.27
C GLY A 105 12.29 -9.41 -14.37
N GLN A 106 13.41 -9.60 -13.69
CA GLN A 106 14.14 -10.87 -13.60
C GLN A 106 14.36 -11.28 -12.14
N THR A 107 14.79 -12.52 -11.94
CA THR A 107 15.14 -13.04 -10.61
C THR A 107 16.25 -12.19 -9.99
N GLY A 108 15.97 -11.63 -8.82
CA GLY A 108 16.89 -10.75 -8.09
C GLY A 108 16.50 -9.27 -8.15
N ASP A 109 15.58 -8.88 -9.04
CA ASP A 109 15.05 -7.52 -9.04
C ASP A 109 14.25 -7.25 -7.75
N VAL A 110 14.45 -6.06 -7.20
CA VAL A 110 13.74 -5.58 -6.01
C VAL A 110 12.73 -4.54 -6.46
N PRO A 111 11.44 -4.73 -6.18
CA PRO A 111 10.46 -3.75 -6.58
C PRO A 111 10.57 -2.50 -5.70
N VAL A 112 10.33 -1.34 -6.30
CA VAL A 112 10.29 -0.06 -5.59
C VAL A 112 8.88 0.49 -5.73
N PRO A 113 8.15 0.73 -4.62
CA PRO A 113 6.88 1.45 -4.68
C PRO A 113 7.10 2.85 -5.25
N SER A 114 6.27 3.26 -6.20
CA SER A 114 6.22 4.65 -6.65
C SER A 114 4.98 5.33 -6.08
N ALA A 115 5.15 6.14 -5.03
CA ALA A 115 4.16 7.12 -4.64
C ALA A 115 4.46 8.43 -5.39
N PHE A 116 3.96 8.57 -6.62
CA PHE A 116 3.88 9.89 -7.24
C PHE A 116 2.67 10.60 -6.62
N VAL A 117 2.91 11.34 -5.55
CA VAL A 117 1.97 12.36 -5.07
C VAL A 117 2.05 13.51 -6.08
N ARG A 118 0.93 13.90 -6.68
CA ARG A 118 0.85 15.12 -7.49
C ARG A 118 0.28 16.25 -6.67
#